data_AF-A0A4S0UZE7-F1
#
_entry.id   AF-A0A4S0UZE7-F1
#
_cell.length_a   1.000
_cell.length_b   1.000
_cell.length_c   1.000
_cell.angle_alpha   90.00
_cell.angle_beta   90.00
_cell.angle_gamma   90.00
#
_symmetry.space_group_name_H-M   'P 1'
#
loop_
_entity.id
_entity.type
_entity.pdbx_description
1 polymer ?
#
loop_
_entity_poly.entity_id
_entity_poly.type
_entity_poly.pdbx_seq_one_letter_code
_entity_poly.pdbx_strand_id
1 'polypeptide(L)'
;FLSFLIVLLLAGRAHAETATCAGGDLLASLAKSDPTAFKKVEAEAAAVPNGKGLLWKLEKPGERPSFLFGTMHITDQRVTTLPAAAQKAYDGADTVIIETTDALDKAKMMAAMAAE
;
A
#
# COMPACT_ATOMS: atom_id res chain seq x y z
N PHE A 1 18.78 35.70 26.06
CA PHE A 1 19.61 34.51 25.72
C PHE A 1 19.27 33.31 26.60
N LEU A 2 19.36 33.42 27.94
CA LEU A 2 19.07 32.30 28.84
C LEU A 2 17.62 31.79 28.77
N SER A 3 16.66 32.70 28.67
CA SER A 3 15.23 32.39 28.49
C SER A 3 14.93 31.65 27.18
N PHE A 4 15.67 31.94 26.11
CA PHE A 4 15.50 31.27 24.81
C PHE A 4 15.99 29.81 24.86
N LEU A 5 17.12 29.56 25.54
CA LEU A 5 17.65 28.22 25.75
C LEU A 5 16.71 27.35 26.61
N ILE A 6 16.06 27.93 27.62
CA ILE A 6 15.08 27.23 28.46
C ILE A 6 13.84 26.82 27.64
N VAL A 7 13.33 27.70 26.77
CA VAL A 7 12.19 27.39 25.89
C VAL A 7 12.54 26.28 24.89
N LEU A 8 13.76 26.28 24.34
CA LEU A 8 14.26 25.22 23.45
C LEU A 8 14.40 23.86 24.16
N LEU A 9 14.80 23.84 25.43
CA LEU A 9 14.90 22.61 26.23
C LEU A 9 13.53 22.06 26.67
N LEU A 10 12.51 22.93 26.77
CA LEU A 10 11.13 22.57 27.10
C LEU A 10 10.27 22.25 25.87
N ALA A 11 10.77 22.54 24.66
CA ALA A 11 10.14 22.12 23.41
C ALA A 11 10.28 20.59 23.28
N GLY A 12 9.27 19.87 23.78
CA GLY A 12 9.19 18.42 23.65
C GLY A 12 9.31 17.98 22.20
N ARG A 13 9.81 16.76 21.97
CA ARG A 13 9.80 16.17 20.63
C ARG A 13 8.34 16.10 20.17
N ALA A 14 8.00 16.82 19.11
CA ALA A 14 6.75 16.59 18.39
C ALA A 14 6.83 15.17 17.83
N HIS A 15 6.24 14.22 18.56
CA HIS A 15 6.00 12.90 18.01
C HIS A 15 4.92 13.06 16.95
N ALA A 16 5.31 12.95 15.69
CA ALA A 16 4.37 12.67 14.61
C ALA A 16 3.87 11.23 14.80
N GLU A 17 3.08 11.00 15.85
CA GLU A 17 2.37 9.75 16.00
C GLU A 17 1.38 9.69 14.85
N THR A 18 1.55 8.68 13.99
CA THR A 18 0.54 8.34 13.00
C THR A 18 -0.73 8.00 13.76
N ALA A 19 -1.73 8.88 13.70
CA ALA A 19 -3.02 8.62 14.32
C ALA A 19 -3.49 7.23 13.88
N THR A 20 -3.76 6.34 14.84
CA THR A 20 -4.29 5.01 14.53
C THR A 20 -5.62 5.18 13.80
N CYS A 21 -5.67 4.81 12.52
CA CYS A 21 -6.91 4.77 11.75
C CYS A 21 -7.87 3.77 12.40
N ALA A 22 -8.80 4.28 13.21
CA ALA A 22 -9.85 3.50 13.88
C ALA A 22 -11.04 3.18 12.94
N GLY A 23 -10.77 2.97 11.65
CA GLY A 23 -11.79 2.67 10.66
C GLY A 23 -12.55 1.39 10.99
N GLY A 24 -13.86 1.39 10.76
CA GLY A 24 -14.70 0.19 10.91
C GLY A 24 -14.65 -0.69 9.66
N ASP A 25 -14.74 -2.00 9.85
CA ASP A 25 -14.90 -2.94 8.74
C ASP A 25 -16.32 -2.83 8.17
N LEU A 26 -16.41 -2.24 6.98
CA LEU A 26 -17.69 -2.03 6.28
C LEU A 26 -18.28 -3.34 5.76
N LEU A 27 -17.45 -4.33 5.38
CA LEU A 27 -17.95 -5.63 4.91
C LEU A 27 -18.52 -6.43 6.07
N ALA A 28 -17.85 -6.45 7.23
CA ALA A 28 -18.37 -7.08 8.44
C ALA A 28 -19.65 -6.39 8.94
N SER A 29 -19.75 -5.07 8.77
CA SER A 29 -20.96 -4.31 9.11
C SER A 29 -22.11 -4.63 8.14
N LEU A 30 -21.82 -4.64 6.82
CA LEU A 30 -22.80 -4.97 5.77
C LEU A 30 -23.35 -6.38 5.94
N ALA A 31 -22.49 -7.36 6.25
CA ALA A 31 -22.90 -8.73 6.51
C ALA A 31 -23.95 -8.85 7.63
N LYS A 32 -23.93 -7.94 8.62
CA LYS A 32 -24.90 -7.90 9.72
C LYS A 32 -26.15 -7.10 9.37
N SER A 33 -25.99 -5.95 8.72
CA SER A 33 -27.10 -5.02 8.45
C SER A 33 -27.92 -5.39 7.22
N ASP A 34 -27.28 -5.93 6.17
CA ASP A 34 -27.93 -6.36 4.94
C ASP A 34 -27.22 -7.61 4.34
N PRO A 35 -27.57 -8.81 4.83
CA PRO A 35 -27.00 -10.06 4.33
C PRO A 35 -27.27 -10.33 2.84
N THR A 36 -28.33 -9.75 2.27
CA THR A 36 -28.66 -9.92 0.86
C THR A 36 -27.72 -9.11 -0.01
N ALA A 37 -27.48 -7.85 0.34
CA ALA A 37 -26.48 -7.02 -0.34
C ALA A 37 -25.07 -7.59 -0.17
N PHE A 38 -24.71 -8.08 1.01
CA PHE A 38 -23.42 -8.75 1.24
C PHE A 38 -23.22 -9.94 0.29
N LYS A 39 -24.20 -10.85 0.19
CA LYS A 39 -24.11 -12.00 -0.74
C LYS A 39 -24.01 -11.59 -2.20
N LYS A 40 -24.64 -10.48 -2.59
CA LYS A 40 -24.51 -9.93 -3.94
C LYS A 40 -23.07 -9.48 -4.21
N VAL A 41 -22.46 -8.75 -3.28
CA VAL A 41 -21.04 -8.33 -3.39
C VAL A 41 -20.12 -9.54 -3.48
N GLU A 42 -20.32 -10.56 -2.65
CA GLU A 42 -19.52 -11.79 -2.71
C GLU A 42 -19.68 -12.52 -4.06
N ALA A 43 -20.91 -12.61 -4.58
CA ALA A 43 -21.17 -13.24 -5.87
C ALA A 43 -20.51 -12.49 -7.03
N GLU A 44 -20.57 -11.16 -7.03
CA GLU A 44 -19.89 -10.33 -8.03
C GLU A 44 -18.37 -10.47 -7.94
N ALA A 45 -17.80 -10.43 -6.74
CA ALA A 45 -16.36 -10.63 -6.53
C ALA A 45 -15.90 -12.02 -7.00
N ALA A 46 -16.69 -13.06 -6.73
CA ALA A 46 -16.39 -14.43 -7.17
C ALA A 46 -16.51 -14.61 -8.70
N ALA A 47 -17.30 -13.78 -9.37
CA ALA A 47 -17.46 -13.79 -10.81
C ALA A 47 -16.31 -13.08 -11.56
N VAL A 48 -15.44 -12.35 -10.85
CA VAL A 48 -14.29 -11.65 -11.47
C VAL A 48 -13.30 -12.68 -12.05
N PRO A 49 -13.07 -12.68 -13.38
CA PRO A 49 -12.07 -13.56 -13.98
C PRO A 49 -10.71 -13.27 -13.38
N ASN A 50 -9.98 -14.32 -13.00
CA ASN A 50 -8.66 -14.18 -12.38
C ASN A 50 -8.68 -13.32 -11.09
N GLY A 51 -9.83 -13.19 -10.41
CA GLY A 51 -9.95 -12.43 -9.15
C GLY A 51 -9.17 -13.02 -7.97
N LYS A 52 -8.48 -14.14 -8.18
CA LYS A 52 -7.58 -14.78 -7.23
C LYS A 52 -6.18 -14.81 -7.83
N GLY A 53 -5.19 -14.38 -7.05
CA GLY A 53 -3.78 -14.35 -7.47
C GLY A 53 -3.29 -12.92 -7.72
N LEU A 54 -2.37 -12.47 -6.85
CA LEU A 54 -1.71 -11.17 -6.99
C LEU A 54 -0.41 -11.25 -7.77
N LEU A 55 0.21 -12.43 -7.84
CA LEU A 55 1.48 -12.65 -8.54
C LEU A 55 1.27 -13.56 -9.76
N TRP A 56 1.66 -13.06 -10.91
CA TRP A 56 1.56 -13.74 -12.20
C TRP A 56 2.94 -13.95 -12.78
N LYS A 57 3.20 -15.15 -13.31
CA LYS A 57 4.39 -15.46 -14.09
C LYS A 57 4.05 -15.36 -15.57
N LEU A 58 4.79 -14.53 -16.29
CA LEU A 58 4.66 -14.29 -17.72
C LEU A 58 5.75 -15.07 -18.45
N GLU A 59 5.36 -15.98 -19.35
CA GLU A 59 6.30 -16.85 -20.06
C GLU A 59 6.03 -16.83 -21.56
N LYS A 60 7.11 -16.85 -22.34
CA LYS A 60 7.09 -16.97 -23.79
C LYS A 60 8.27 -17.86 -24.22
N PRO A 61 8.09 -18.78 -25.19
CA PRO A 61 9.20 -19.62 -25.66
C PRO A 61 10.40 -18.80 -26.09
N GLY A 62 11.59 -19.17 -25.61
CA GLY A 62 12.86 -18.49 -25.91
C GLY A 62 13.14 -17.23 -25.09
N GLU A 63 12.21 -16.77 -24.25
CA GLU A 63 12.38 -15.59 -23.40
C GLU A 63 12.55 -15.97 -21.93
N ARG A 64 13.23 -15.11 -21.16
CA ARG A 64 13.26 -15.26 -19.70
C ARG A 64 11.91 -14.87 -19.09
N PRO A 65 11.41 -15.59 -18.08
CA PRO A 65 10.16 -15.25 -17.43
C PRO A 65 10.17 -13.84 -16.85
N SER A 66 9.02 -13.16 -16.93
CA SER A 66 8.75 -11.92 -16.21
C SER A 66 7.65 -12.14 -15.17
N PHE A 67 7.51 -11.22 -14.22
CA PHE A 67 6.47 -11.32 -13.19
C PHE A 67 5.64 -10.03 -13.14
N LEU A 68 4.33 -10.19 -12.98
CA LEU A 68 3.39 -9.10 -12.74
C LEU A 68 2.81 -9.26 -11.34
N PHE A 69 3.01 -8.24 -10.50
CA PHE A 69 2.49 -8.20 -9.14
C PHE A 69 1.49 -7.06 -9.00
N GLY A 70 0.24 -7.38 -8.63
CA GLY A 70 -0.81 -6.40 -8.40
C GLY A 70 -0.60 -5.64 -7.09
N THR A 71 -0.71 -4.32 -7.14
CA THR A 71 -0.59 -3.42 -5.97
C THR A 71 -1.82 -2.53 -5.85
N MET A 72 -2.00 -1.90 -4.68
CA MET A 72 -3.04 -0.91 -4.44
C MET A 72 -2.46 0.28 -3.65
N HIS A 73 -2.98 1.48 -3.89
CA HIS A 73 -2.64 2.65 -3.08
C HIS A 73 -3.42 2.60 -1.76
N ILE A 74 -2.73 2.26 -0.68
CA ILE A 74 -3.29 2.22 0.66
C ILE A 74 -2.24 2.60 1.71
N THR A 75 -2.65 3.29 2.76
CA THR A 75 -1.76 3.73 3.86
C THR A 75 -1.68 2.73 5.02
N ASP A 76 -2.18 1.51 4.83
CA ASP A 76 -2.26 0.49 5.89
C ASP A 76 -0.92 -0.26 6.02
N GLN A 77 -0.25 -0.08 7.15
CA GLN A 77 1.04 -0.71 7.44
C GLN A 77 0.97 -2.24 7.56
N ARG A 78 -0.22 -2.82 7.70
CA ARG A 78 -0.40 -4.28 7.81
C ARG A 78 -0.13 -5.00 6.48
N VAL A 79 -0.17 -4.29 5.35
CA VAL A 79 -0.06 -4.88 4.00
C VAL A 79 1.18 -4.41 3.24
N THR A 80 2.21 -3.93 3.95
CA THR A 80 3.46 -3.42 3.34
C THR A 80 4.50 -4.51 3.06
N THR A 81 4.29 -5.73 3.55
CA THR A 81 5.23 -6.84 3.38
C THR A 81 4.85 -7.70 2.19
N LEU A 82 5.79 -7.91 1.26
CA LEU A 82 5.57 -8.78 0.11
C LEU A 82 5.42 -10.25 0.57
N PRO A 83 4.43 -11.00 0.04
CA PRO A 83 4.38 -12.45 0.20
C PRO A 83 5.67 -13.11 -0.30
N ALA A 84 6.08 -14.23 0.30
CA ALA A 84 7.38 -14.86 0.00
C ALA A 84 7.62 -15.15 -1.49
N ALA A 85 6.58 -15.54 -2.24
CA ALA A 85 6.69 -15.76 -3.69
C ALA A 85 6.94 -14.46 -4.48
N ALA A 86 6.30 -13.36 -4.06
CA ALA A 86 6.49 -12.04 -4.68
C ALA A 86 7.86 -11.47 -4.33
N GLN A 87 8.32 -11.65 -3.08
CA GLN A 87 9.67 -11.28 -2.67
C GLN A 87 10.73 -12.01 -3.50
N LYS A 88 10.58 -13.33 -3.68
CA LYS A 88 11.50 -14.12 -4.52
C LYS A 88 11.53 -13.63 -5.99
N ALA A 89 10.37 -13.30 -6.54
CA ALA A 89 10.28 -12.75 -7.90
C ALA A 89 10.95 -11.38 -8.00
N TYR A 90 10.76 -10.53 -6.99
CA TYR A 90 11.39 -9.22 -6.87
C TYR A 90 12.92 -9.33 -6.78
N ASP A 91 13.44 -10.18 -5.88
CA ASP A 91 14.89 -10.36 -5.67
C ASP A 91 15.61 -10.92 -6.90
N GLY A 92 14.90 -11.68 -7.73
CA GLY A 92 15.43 -12.25 -8.97
C GLY A 92 15.21 -11.38 -10.22
N ALA A 93 14.57 -10.23 -10.10
CA ALA A 93 14.29 -9.35 -11.23
C ALA A 93 15.49 -8.43 -11.52
N ASP A 94 15.96 -8.41 -12.77
CA ASP A 94 17.00 -7.44 -13.18
C ASP A 94 16.45 -6.01 -13.24
N THR A 95 15.15 -5.88 -13.52
CA THR A 95 14.46 -4.60 -13.72
C THR A 95 13.09 -4.64 -13.08
N VAL A 96 12.74 -3.58 -12.35
CA VAL A 96 11.42 -3.36 -11.78
C VAL A 96 10.77 -2.16 -12.48
N ILE A 97 9.55 -2.36 -12.99
CA ILE A 97 8.76 -1.33 -13.67
C ILE A 97 7.55 -1.01 -12.78
N ILE A 98 7.37 0.26 -12.45
CA ILE A 98 6.29 0.77 -11.59
C ILE A 98 5.62 1.99 -12.23
N GLU A 99 4.36 2.23 -11.88
CA GLU A 99 3.55 3.33 -12.41
C GLU A 99 4.13 4.71 -12.08
N THR A 100 4.53 4.93 -10.83
CA THR A 100 4.98 6.24 -10.36
C THR A 100 6.35 6.12 -9.72
N THR A 101 7.38 6.64 -10.41
CA THR A 101 8.73 6.72 -9.84
C THR A 101 8.90 7.96 -8.94
N ASP A 102 7.99 8.93 -9.03
CA ASP A 102 8.04 10.18 -8.26
C ASP A 102 7.96 9.94 -6.75
N ALA A 103 7.23 8.89 -6.33
CA ALA A 103 7.17 8.44 -4.94
C ALA A 103 8.52 7.92 -4.40
N LEU A 104 9.44 7.53 -5.29
CA LEU A 104 10.79 7.10 -4.90
C LEU A 104 11.67 8.28 -4.50
N ASP A 105 11.37 9.49 -4.98
CA ASP A 105 12.06 10.73 -4.61
C ASP A 105 11.19 11.54 -3.64
N LYS A 106 11.25 11.14 -2.36
CA LYS A 106 10.53 11.81 -1.27
C LYS A 106 10.79 13.32 -1.25
N ALA A 107 11.99 13.77 -1.62
CA ALA A 107 12.31 15.20 -1.60
C ALA A 107 11.55 15.94 -2.70
N LYS A 108 11.49 15.40 -3.92
CA LYS A 108 10.68 15.98 -5.00
C LYS A 108 9.19 15.97 -4.70
N MET A 109 8.68 14.86 -4.17
CA MET A 109 7.26 14.77 -3.80
C MET A 109 6.89 15.80 -2.73
N MET A 110 7.71 15.92 -1.67
CA MET A 110 7.48 16.91 -0.61
C MET A 110 7.63 18.35 -1.12
N ALA A 111 8.58 18.61 -2.03
CA ALA A 111 8.73 19.93 -2.65
C ALA A 111 7.52 20.31 -3.50
N ALA A 112 6.92 19.37 -4.24
CA ALA A 112 5.70 19.59 -5.01
C ALA A 112 4.49 19.89 -4.09
N MET A 113 4.31 19.13 -3.01
CA MET A 113 3.22 19.37 -2.04
C MET A 113 3.38 20.68 -1.26
N ALA A 114 4.60 21.15 -1.02
CA ALA A 114 4.86 22.41 -0.32
C ALA A 114 4.74 23.65 -1.22
N ALA A 115 4.64 23.45 -2.54
CA ALA A 115 4.48 24.52 -3.52
C ALA A 115 3.00 24.80 -3.89
N GLU A 116 2.07 23.97 -3.42
CA GLU A 116 0.62 24.26 -3.35
C GLU A 116 0.30 25.12 -2.12
#